data_AF-A0A0D7WUG1-F1
#
_entry.id   AF-A0A0D7WUG1-F1
#
_cell.length_a   1.000
_cell.length_b   1.000
_cell.length_c   1.000
_cell.angle_alpha   90.00
_cell.angle_beta   90.00
_cell.angle_gamma   90.00
#
_symmetry.space_group_name_H-M   'P 1'
#
loop_
_entity.id
_entity.type
_entity.pdbx_description
1 polymer ?
#
loop_
_entity_poly.entity_id
_entity_poly.type
_entity_poly.pdbx_seq_one_letter_code
_entity_poly.pdbx_strand_id
1 'polypeptide(L)'
;MIQKHFLNVVDSLQLFEECQDIIKVNECYTNVFYIFSRKRNFFRSDGWKVAYGYYRIFPDSLLMARHCFLVNSRREAIDPTLFINGRSIEQEIDKEYVSFKIFDSNEEYLSMIADNNGFPDLNRSLWSLDLEFEHFWARNESFVLIR
;
A
#
# COMPACT_ATOMS: atom_id res chain seq x y z
N MET A 1 1.15 12.62 8.69
CA MET A 1 -0.26 13.07 8.57
C MET A 1 -1.03 11.98 7.88
N ILE A 2 -2.19 11.63 8.42
CA ILE A 2 -2.99 10.49 7.97
C ILE A 2 -3.76 10.87 6.72
N GLN A 3 -3.74 9.99 5.73
CA GLN A 3 -4.44 10.23 4.47
C GLN A 3 -5.29 9.02 4.13
N LYS A 4 -6.58 9.28 3.90
CA LYS A 4 -7.50 8.28 3.36
C LYS A 4 -7.40 8.25 1.85
N HIS A 5 -7.53 7.06 1.29
CA HIS A 5 -7.44 6.79 -0.14
C HIS A 5 -8.59 5.89 -0.54
N PHE A 6 -9.31 6.28 -1.59
CA PHE A 6 -10.25 5.39 -2.26
C PHE A 6 -9.46 4.46 -3.18
N LEU A 7 -9.83 3.17 -3.20
CA LEU A 7 -9.24 2.20 -4.11
C LEU A 7 -9.67 2.50 -5.54
N ASN A 8 -8.70 2.66 -6.44
CA ASN A 8 -8.96 2.63 -7.87
C ASN A 8 -8.74 1.19 -8.36
N VAL A 9 -9.87 0.49 -8.45
CA VAL A 9 -9.92 -0.94 -8.78
C VAL A 9 -9.45 -1.21 -10.21
N VAL A 10 -9.73 -0.28 -11.14
CA VAL A 10 -9.38 -0.43 -12.57
C VAL A 10 -7.87 -0.43 -12.76
N ASP A 11 -7.18 0.59 -12.25
CA ASP A 11 -5.72 0.68 -12.34
C ASP A 11 -5.05 -0.46 -11.56
N SER A 12 -5.65 -0.89 -10.45
CA SER A 12 -5.15 -2.01 -9.65
C SER A 12 -5.20 -3.33 -10.42
N LEU A 13 -6.31 -3.60 -11.10
CA LEU A 13 -6.48 -4.80 -11.92
C LEU A 13 -5.55 -4.77 -13.14
N GLN A 14 -5.51 -3.64 -13.86
CA GLN A 14 -4.63 -3.50 -15.02
C GLN A 14 -3.17 -3.75 -14.61
N LEU A 15 -2.72 -3.16 -13.51
CA LEU A 15 -1.36 -3.32 -13.03
C LEU A 15 -1.06 -4.75 -12.58
N PHE A 16 -2.05 -5.43 -11.98
CA PHE A 16 -1.95 -6.85 -11.67
C PHE A 16 -1.77 -7.68 -12.95
N GLU A 17 -2.63 -7.52 -13.95
CA GLU A 17 -2.55 -8.28 -15.21
C GLU A 17 -1.21 -8.08 -15.92
N GLU A 18 -0.68 -6.85 -15.94
CA GLU A 18 0.60 -6.49 -16.55
C GLU A 18 1.84 -7.01 -15.77
N CYS A 19 1.68 -7.32 -14.48
CA CYS A 19 2.78 -7.71 -13.59
C CYS A 19 2.56 -9.07 -12.88
N GLN A 20 1.54 -9.83 -13.26
CA GLN A 20 1.15 -11.08 -12.57
C GLN A 20 2.30 -12.11 -12.51
N ASP A 21 3.22 -12.07 -13.48
CA ASP A 21 4.40 -12.94 -13.57
C ASP A 21 5.44 -12.69 -12.46
N ILE A 22 5.41 -11.52 -11.82
CA ILE A 22 6.33 -11.14 -10.74
C ILE A 22 5.64 -11.02 -9.37
N ILE A 23 4.31 -11.10 -9.32
CA ILE A 23 3.53 -10.99 -8.10
C ILE A 23 3.41 -12.36 -7.44
N LYS A 24 3.73 -12.44 -6.14
CA LYS A 24 3.69 -13.66 -5.34
C LYS A 24 2.69 -13.58 -4.19
N VAL A 25 2.08 -14.71 -3.87
CA VAL A 25 1.17 -14.82 -2.72
C VAL A 25 1.91 -14.50 -1.42
N ASN A 26 1.26 -13.76 -0.51
CA ASN A 26 1.77 -13.39 0.82
C ASN A 26 3.07 -12.55 0.83
N GLU A 27 3.40 -11.89 -0.29
CA GLU A 27 4.60 -11.04 -0.39
C GLU A 27 4.25 -9.58 -0.73
N CYS A 28 3.23 -8.99 -0.09
CA CYS A 28 2.69 -7.67 -0.50
C CYS A 28 3.75 -6.55 -0.60
N TYR A 29 4.63 -6.41 0.39
CA TYR A 29 5.73 -5.43 0.37
C TYR A 29 6.70 -5.66 -0.79
N THR A 30 7.10 -6.90 -1.00
CA THR A 30 8.01 -7.30 -2.09
C THR A 30 7.36 -7.10 -3.45
N ASN A 31 6.08 -7.45 -3.59
CA ASN A 31 5.32 -7.26 -4.83
C ASN A 31 5.28 -5.78 -5.22
N VAL A 32 4.96 -4.88 -4.28
CA VAL A 32 4.96 -3.44 -4.54
C VAL A 32 6.35 -2.97 -4.96
N PHE A 33 7.42 -3.45 -4.32
CA PHE A 33 8.79 -3.12 -4.71
C PHE A 33 9.15 -3.62 -6.13
N TYR A 34 8.74 -4.83 -6.52
CA TYR A 34 9.00 -5.33 -7.87
C TYR A 34 8.20 -4.58 -8.94
N ILE A 35 6.94 -4.24 -8.65
CA ILE A 35 6.12 -3.42 -9.53
C ILE A 35 6.73 -2.02 -9.67
N PHE A 36 7.13 -1.41 -8.56
CA PHE A 36 7.89 -0.15 -8.57
C PHE A 36 9.14 -0.24 -9.46
N SER A 37 9.89 -1.33 -9.33
CA SER A 37 11.12 -1.55 -10.09
C SER A 37 10.87 -1.75 -11.58
N ARG A 38 9.77 -2.41 -11.96
CA ARG A 38 9.39 -2.66 -13.37
C ARG A 38 8.70 -1.46 -14.02
N LYS A 39 7.93 -0.69 -13.26
CA LYS A 39 7.07 0.42 -13.74
C LYS A 39 7.61 1.79 -13.35
N ARG A 40 8.94 1.96 -13.32
CA ARG A 40 9.62 3.22 -12.91
C ARG A 40 9.08 4.49 -13.56
N ASN A 41 8.56 4.40 -14.79
CA ASN A 41 8.00 5.55 -15.50
C ASN A 41 6.75 6.12 -14.81
N PHE A 42 5.88 5.28 -14.22
CA PHE A 42 4.69 5.75 -13.50
C PHE A 42 5.06 6.64 -12.31
N PHE A 43 6.18 6.34 -11.66
CA PHE A 43 6.67 7.10 -10.50
C PHE A 43 7.41 8.37 -10.90
N ARG A 44 8.05 8.40 -12.07
CA ARG A 44 8.79 9.58 -12.57
C ARG A 44 7.90 10.58 -13.28
N SER A 45 6.96 10.10 -14.08
CA SER A 45 6.19 10.90 -15.03
C SER A 45 4.76 11.13 -14.55
N ASP A 46 4.13 10.10 -14.00
CA ASP A 46 2.69 10.12 -13.71
C ASP A 46 2.39 10.48 -12.24
N GLY A 47 3.44 10.76 -11.46
CA GLY A 47 3.35 11.22 -10.08
C GLY A 47 2.91 10.13 -9.10
N TRP A 48 3.07 8.86 -9.46
CA TRP A 48 2.75 7.75 -8.56
C TRP A 48 3.78 7.66 -7.43
N LYS A 49 3.32 7.27 -6.25
CA LYS A 49 4.13 7.18 -5.02
C LYS A 49 3.90 5.83 -4.35
N VAL A 50 4.88 5.38 -3.58
CA VAL A 50 4.71 4.24 -2.68
C VAL A 50 4.17 4.73 -1.34
N ALA A 51 3.20 4.01 -0.78
CA ALA A 51 2.60 4.30 0.51
C ALA A 51 2.64 3.07 1.44
N TYR A 52 2.80 3.36 2.72
CA TYR A 52 2.70 2.41 3.82
C TYR A 52 1.55 2.84 4.74
N GLY A 53 0.78 1.84 5.13
CA GLY A 53 -0.49 2.11 5.76
C GLY A 53 -1.24 0.84 6.10
N TYR A 54 -2.56 0.96 5.98
CA TYR A 54 -3.50 -0.09 6.30
C TYR A 54 -4.61 -0.13 5.27
N TYR A 55 -5.21 -1.30 5.09
CA TYR A 55 -6.47 -1.46 4.37
C TYR A 55 -7.49 -2.19 5.24
N ARG A 56 -8.76 -1.93 4.99
CA ARG A 56 -9.85 -2.59 5.70
C ARG A 56 -10.03 -4.03 5.21
N ILE A 57 -9.99 -5.00 6.13
CA ILE A 57 -10.07 -6.42 5.77
C ILE A 57 -11.46 -6.76 5.22
N PHE A 58 -12.51 -6.28 5.89
CA PHE A 58 -13.91 -6.39 5.46
C PHE A 58 -14.59 -5.01 5.51
N PRO A 59 -15.44 -4.64 4.53
CA PRO A 59 -16.07 -3.31 4.44
C PRO A 59 -16.71 -2.82 5.75
N ASP A 60 -17.43 -3.69 6.46
CA ASP A 60 -18.15 -3.34 7.69
C ASP A 60 -17.39 -3.65 8.99
N SER A 61 -16.10 -4.02 8.89
CA SER A 61 -15.30 -4.38 10.08
C SER A 61 -14.41 -3.25 10.55
N LEU A 62 -14.17 -3.17 11.86
CA LEU A 62 -13.16 -2.28 12.45
C LEU A 62 -11.73 -2.83 12.31
N LEU A 63 -11.54 -3.91 11.55
CA LEU A 63 -10.26 -4.59 11.40
C LEU A 63 -9.50 -4.04 10.20
N MET A 64 -8.29 -3.57 10.45
CA MET A 64 -7.40 -3.01 9.45
C MET A 64 -6.11 -3.83 9.42
N ALA A 65 -5.67 -4.28 8.25
CA ALA A 65 -4.41 -5.00 8.09
C ALA A 65 -3.34 -4.05 7.56
N ARG A 66 -2.12 -4.15 8.12
CA ARG A 66 -0.98 -3.36 7.66
C ARG A 66 -0.59 -3.77 6.24
N HIS A 67 -0.28 -2.79 5.40
CA HIS A 67 -0.03 -3.03 3.98
C HIS A 67 0.81 -1.96 3.32
N CYS A 68 1.39 -2.32 2.18
CA CYS A 68 2.04 -1.39 1.26
C CYS A 68 1.27 -1.37 -0.06
N PHE A 69 1.04 -0.19 -0.59
CA PHE A 69 0.28 0.04 -1.81
C PHE A 69 0.83 1.25 -2.56
N LEU A 70 0.33 1.49 -3.77
CA LEU A 70 0.71 2.65 -4.56
C LEU A 70 -0.35 3.74 -4.44
N VAL A 71 0.04 4.99 -4.60
CA VAL A 71 -0.87 6.14 -4.64
C VAL A 71 -0.63 6.90 -5.93
N ASN A 72 -1.65 7.05 -6.76
CA ASN A 72 -1.53 7.80 -8.01
C ASN A 72 -1.61 9.33 -7.77
N SER A 73 -1.44 10.13 -8.83
CA SER A 73 -1.50 11.60 -8.74
C SER A 73 -2.87 12.15 -8.31
N ARG A 74 -3.94 11.36 -8.44
CA ARG A 74 -5.29 11.69 -7.92
C ARG A 74 -5.49 11.31 -6.45
N ARG A 75 -4.44 10.81 -5.79
CA ARG A 75 -4.43 10.32 -4.40
C ARG A 75 -5.30 9.07 -4.18
N GLU A 76 -5.57 8.32 -5.23
CA GLU A 76 -6.26 7.03 -5.16
C GLU A 76 -5.25 5.93 -4.82
N ALA A 77 -5.68 4.95 -4.02
CA ALA A 77 -4.90 3.75 -3.75
C ALA A 77 -4.94 2.80 -4.95
N ILE A 78 -3.79 2.27 -5.34
CA ILE A 78 -3.65 1.21 -6.32
C ILE A 78 -3.01 0.01 -5.62
N ASP A 79 -3.74 -1.10 -5.56
CA ASP A 79 -3.27 -2.32 -4.93
C ASP A 79 -3.46 -3.54 -5.86
N PRO A 80 -2.46 -3.84 -6.70
CA PRO A 80 -2.51 -5.00 -7.57
C PRO A 80 -2.46 -6.33 -6.82
N THR A 81 -2.08 -6.35 -5.53
CA THR A 81 -1.98 -7.59 -4.76
C THR A 81 -3.34 -8.16 -4.34
N LEU A 82 -4.41 -7.36 -4.44
CA LEU A 82 -5.79 -7.78 -4.15
C LEU A 82 -6.26 -8.95 -5.02
N PHE A 83 -5.80 -9.01 -6.28
CA PHE A 83 -6.28 -9.96 -7.28
C PHE A 83 -5.55 -11.31 -7.28
N ILE A 84 -4.52 -11.46 -6.43
CA ILE A 84 -3.70 -12.68 -6.35
C ILE A 84 -4.54 -13.95 -6.15
N ASN A 85 -5.64 -13.86 -5.42
CA ASN A 85 -6.51 -15.00 -5.11
C ASN A 85 -7.77 -15.07 -6.01
N GLY A 86 -7.75 -14.45 -7.19
CA GLY A 86 -8.87 -14.49 -8.14
C GLY A 86 -10.13 -13.77 -7.63
N ARG A 87 -9.95 -12.75 -6.78
CA ARG A 87 -11.06 -11.94 -6.26
C ARG A 87 -11.68 -11.13 -7.38
N SER A 88 -13.02 -11.02 -7.39
CA SER A 88 -13.72 -10.19 -8.38
C SER A 88 -13.68 -8.72 -8.00
N ILE A 89 -13.84 -7.85 -8.99
CA ILE A 89 -13.98 -6.39 -8.80
C ILE A 89 -15.07 -6.09 -7.77
N GLU A 90 -16.22 -6.79 -7.83
CA GLU A 90 -17.36 -6.55 -6.93
C GLU A 90 -17.05 -6.77 -5.46
N GLN A 91 -16.05 -7.60 -5.15
CA GLN A 91 -15.65 -7.90 -3.78
C GLN A 91 -14.77 -6.81 -3.15
N GLU A 92 -14.32 -5.83 -3.94
CA GLU A 92 -13.23 -4.92 -3.59
C GLU A 92 -13.62 -3.43 -3.68
N ILE A 93 -14.81 -3.10 -4.22
CA ILE A 93 -15.20 -1.73 -4.61
C ILE A 93 -15.23 -0.72 -3.44
N ASP A 94 -15.37 -1.17 -2.20
CA ASP A 94 -15.51 -0.30 -1.02
C ASP A 94 -14.38 -0.45 0.02
N LYS A 95 -13.20 -0.93 -0.40
CA LYS A 95 -12.07 -1.01 0.52
C LYS A 95 -11.47 0.36 0.83
N GLU A 96 -11.50 0.71 2.10
CA GLU A 96 -10.81 1.89 2.63
C GLU A 96 -9.32 1.59 2.80
N TYR A 97 -8.50 2.46 2.20
CA TYR A 97 -7.05 2.50 2.40
C TYR A 97 -6.69 3.75 3.18
N VAL A 98 -5.72 3.62 4.08
CA VAL A 98 -5.18 4.75 4.83
C VAL A 98 -3.67 4.66 4.86
N SER A 99 -2.98 5.76 4.61
CA SER A 99 -1.52 5.83 4.74
C SER A 99 -1.11 6.62 5.97
N PHE A 100 -0.06 6.14 6.64
CA PHE A 100 0.69 6.90 7.63
C PHE A 100 2.02 7.42 7.07
N LYS A 101 2.53 6.79 6.00
CA LYS A 101 3.70 7.23 5.25
C LYS A 101 3.43 7.16 3.75
N ILE A 102 3.67 8.25 3.05
CA ILE A 102 3.82 8.29 1.59
C ILE A 102 5.24 8.77 1.32
N PHE A 103 5.92 8.13 0.39
CA PHE A 103 7.24 8.54 -0.05
C PHE A 103 7.13 9.62 -1.10
N ASP A 104 7.81 10.75 -0.89
CA ASP A 104 7.72 11.90 -1.78
C ASP A 104 8.58 11.77 -3.03
N SER A 105 9.60 10.90 -2.97
CA SER A 105 10.47 10.59 -4.10
C SER A 105 10.86 9.11 -4.12
N ASN A 106 11.32 8.67 -5.30
CA ASN A 106 11.87 7.33 -5.48
C ASN A 106 13.13 7.12 -4.64
N GLU A 107 13.94 8.17 -4.55
CA GLU A 107 15.19 8.20 -3.81
C GLU A 107 14.95 8.03 -2.31
N GLU A 108 13.93 8.67 -1.75
CA GLU A 108 13.54 8.49 -0.35
C GLU A 108 13.11 7.05 -0.07
N TYR A 109 12.30 6.46 -0.95
CA TYR A 109 11.86 5.07 -0.80
C TYR A 109 13.02 4.09 -0.88
N LEU A 110 13.87 4.25 -1.89
CA LEU A 110 15.04 3.40 -2.11
C LEU A 110 16.08 3.53 -0.99
N SER A 111 16.29 4.74 -0.46
CA SER A 111 17.19 4.95 0.68
C SER A 111 16.69 4.19 1.90
N MET A 112 15.40 4.27 2.21
CA MET A 112 14.86 3.57 3.38
C MET A 112 14.93 2.04 3.24
N ILE A 113 14.78 1.51 2.02
CA ILE A 113 15.00 0.08 1.75
C ILE A 113 16.48 -0.29 1.93
N ALA A 114 17.41 0.53 1.43
CA ALA A 114 18.84 0.30 1.58
C ALA A 114 19.24 0.28 3.07
N ASP A 115 18.73 1.24 3.84
CA ASP A 115 18.94 1.32 5.30
C ASP A 115 18.30 0.13 6.05
N ASN A 116 17.28 -0.50 5.45
CA ASN A 116 16.64 -1.72 5.95
C ASN A 116 17.25 -3.01 5.37
N ASN A 117 18.56 -3.02 5.10
CA ASN A 117 19.30 -4.16 4.55
C ASN A 117 18.74 -4.69 3.22
N GLY A 118 18.13 -3.82 2.41
CA GLY A 118 17.54 -4.20 1.13
C GLY A 118 16.15 -4.84 1.24
N PHE A 119 15.56 -4.97 2.44
CA PHE A 119 14.23 -5.53 2.60
C PHE A 119 13.15 -4.46 2.40
N PRO A 120 12.20 -4.66 1.47
CA PRO A 120 11.09 -3.73 1.30
C PRO A 120 10.10 -3.81 2.46
N ASP A 121 10.14 -4.82 3.32
CA ASP A 121 9.29 -4.80 4.52
C ASP A 121 9.82 -3.83 5.59
N LEU A 122 9.30 -2.60 5.55
CA LEU A 122 9.76 -1.49 6.37
C LEU A 122 9.08 -1.41 7.76
N ASN A 123 8.55 -2.48 8.36
CA ASN A 123 7.90 -2.36 9.71
C ASN A 123 8.86 -1.89 10.77
N ARG A 124 10.12 -2.34 10.77
CA ARG A 124 11.10 -1.83 11.74
C ARG A 124 11.40 -0.35 11.52
N SER A 125 11.71 0.03 10.28
CA SER A 125 12.05 1.42 9.94
C SER A 125 10.90 2.40 10.16
N LEU A 126 9.66 1.94 10.01
CA LEU A 126 8.46 2.76 10.16
C LEU A 126 7.76 2.59 11.51
N TRP A 127 8.33 1.84 12.45
CA TRP A 127 7.66 1.48 13.69
C TRP A 127 7.20 2.67 14.51
N SER A 128 8.03 3.70 14.68
CA SER A 128 7.66 4.89 15.46
C SER A 128 6.49 5.64 14.83
N LEU A 129 6.49 5.81 13.50
CA LEU A 129 5.40 6.45 12.77
C LEU A 129 4.09 5.64 12.85
N ASP A 130 4.21 4.31 12.79
CA ASP A 130 3.10 3.38 12.93
C ASP A 130 2.49 3.41 14.34
N LEU A 131 3.31 3.50 15.39
CA LEU A 131 2.83 3.69 16.77
C LEU A 131 2.12 5.03 16.95
N GLU A 132 2.67 6.12 16.43
CA GLU A 132 2.00 7.43 16.45
C GLU A 132 0.63 7.35 15.75
N PHE A 133 0.58 6.68 14.60
CA PHE A 133 -0.67 6.45 13.88
C PHE A 133 -1.70 5.69 14.72
N GLU A 134 -1.29 4.59 15.36
CA GLU A 134 -2.14 3.82 16.25
C GLU A 134 -2.69 4.69 17.39
N HIS A 135 -1.81 5.46 18.04
CA HIS A 135 -2.16 6.33 19.15
C HIS A 135 -3.17 7.42 18.77
N PHE A 136 -3.00 8.06 17.60
CA PHE A 136 -3.82 9.22 17.22
C PHE A 136 -5.07 8.89 16.43
N TRP A 137 -5.07 7.83 15.62
CA TRP A 137 -6.19 7.57 14.70
C TRP A 137 -6.92 6.30 15.00
N ALA A 138 -6.21 5.17 15.07
CA ALA A 138 -6.88 3.90 15.29
C ALA A 138 -7.66 3.91 16.61
N ARG A 139 -7.09 4.46 17.68
CA ARG A 139 -7.79 4.60 18.98
C ARG A 139 -8.99 5.57 18.92
N ASN A 140 -8.86 6.69 18.22
CA ASN A 140 -9.93 7.69 18.13
C ASN A 140 -11.11 7.18 17.29
N GLU A 141 -10.84 6.41 16.25
CA GLU A 141 -11.83 5.81 15.36
C GLU A 141 -12.30 4.42 15.84
N SER A 142 -11.79 3.93 16.98
CA SER A 142 -12.08 2.60 17.52
C SER A 142 -11.72 1.44 16.59
N PHE A 143 -10.66 1.59 15.77
CA PHE A 143 -10.14 0.52 14.93
C PHE A 143 -9.20 -0.43 15.67
N VAL A 144 -9.17 -1.68 15.21
CA VAL A 144 -8.19 -2.69 15.60
C VAL A 144 -7.22 -2.87 14.43
N LEU A 145 -5.96 -2.56 14.67
CA LEU A 145 -4.88 -2.78 13.70
C LEU A 145 -4.29 -4.17 13.88
N ILE A 146 -4.20 -4.93 12.80
CA ILE A 146 -3.53 -6.23 12.74
C ILE A 146 -2.26 -6.04 11.92
N ARG A 147 -1.13 -6.40 12.53
CA ARG A 147 0.22 -6.28 11.97
C ARG A 147 0.76 -7.63 11.55
#